data_AF-A0A7R8VX16-F1
#
_entry.id   AF-A0A7R8VX16-F1
#
_cell.length_a   1.000
_cell.length_b   1.000
_cell.length_c   1.000
_cell.angle_alpha   90.00
_cell.angle_beta   90.00
_cell.angle_gamma   90.00
#
_symmetry.space_group_name_H-M   'P 1'
#
loop_
_entity.id
_entity.type
_entity.pdbx_description
1 polymer ?
#
loop_
_entity_poly.entity_id
_entity_poly.type
_entity_poly.pdbx_seq_one_letter_code
_entity_poly.pdbx_strand_id
1 'polypeptide(L)'
;GAQGEYAGLRAIRGYHEARGETHRNICLIPVSAHGTNPASAQMAGMQVEPINVARDGSIDMGHLSAKIEKYGPQLSCVMITYPSTNGVFEETIADVCQLIHDHGGQVSNT
;
A
#
# COMPACT_ATOMS: atom_id res chain seq x y z
N GLY A 1 -11.73 1.40 8.32
CA GLY A 1 -13.18 1.58 8.07
C GLY A 1 -13.35 2.28 6.74
N ALA A 2 -14.18 1.75 5.82
CA ALA A 2 -14.12 2.06 4.38
C ALA A 2 -14.12 3.56 4.00
N GLN A 3 -14.90 4.42 4.68
CA GLN A 3 -14.89 5.86 4.41
C GLN A 3 -13.57 6.53 4.82
N GLY A 4 -12.97 6.08 5.93
CA GLY A 4 -11.65 6.54 6.36
C GLY A 4 -10.53 6.07 5.41
N GLU A 5 -10.64 4.83 4.91
CA GLU A 5 -9.72 4.28 3.89
C GLU A 5 -9.76 5.14 2.62
N TYR A 6 -10.95 5.39 2.08
CA TYR A 6 -11.12 6.25 0.91
C TYR A 6 -10.61 7.68 1.14
N ALA A 7 -10.93 8.29 2.27
CA ALA A 7 -10.46 9.63 2.61
C ALA A 7 -8.93 9.71 2.68
N GLY A 8 -8.28 8.73 3.32
CA GLY A 8 -6.82 8.64 3.40
C GLY A 8 -6.16 8.51 2.01
N LEU A 9 -6.72 7.64 1.15
CA LEU A 9 -6.22 7.45 -0.20
C LEU A 9 -6.40 8.71 -1.07
N ARG A 10 -7.51 9.44 -0.90
CA ARG A 10 -7.70 10.75 -1.57
C ARG A 10 -6.71 11.81 -1.09
N ALA A 11 -6.35 11.79 0.20
CA ALA A 11 -5.32 12.68 0.74
C ALA A 11 -3.94 12.36 0.14
N ILE A 12 -3.56 11.07 0.06
CA ILE A 12 -2.33 10.62 -0.62
C ILE A 12 -2.33 11.05 -2.09
N ARG A 13 -3.46 10.88 -2.77
CA ARG A 13 -3.61 11.31 -4.17
C ARG A 13 -3.39 12.81 -4.33
N GLY A 14 -4.04 13.62 -3.49
CA GLY A 14 -3.89 15.08 -3.47
C GLY A 14 -2.46 15.52 -3.17
N TYR A 15 -1.75 14.78 -2.30
CA TYR A 15 -0.33 15.01 -2.01
C TYR A 15 0.55 14.86 -3.26
N HIS A 16 0.39 13.77 -4.03
CA HIS A 16 1.13 13.60 -5.29
C HIS A 16 0.72 14.64 -6.34
N GLU A 17 -0.57 14.96 -6.46
CA GLU A 17 -1.07 15.97 -7.39
C GLU A 17 -0.47 17.35 -7.10
N ALA A 18 -0.38 17.76 -5.83
CA ALA A 18 0.26 19.01 -5.42
C ALA A 18 1.77 19.07 -5.77
N ARG A 19 2.42 17.91 -5.92
CA ARG A 19 3.83 17.78 -6.31
C ARG A 19 4.02 17.60 -7.83
N GLY A 20 2.93 17.60 -8.61
CA GLY A 20 2.98 17.31 -10.05
C GLY A 20 3.23 15.83 -10.37
N GLU A 21 3.16 14.93 -9.38
CA GLU A 21 3.42 13.49 -9.50
C GLU A 21 2.13 12.71 -9.82
N THR A 22 1.27 13.23 -10.68
CA THR A 22 -0.06 12.65 -10.97
C THR A 22 -0.03 11.23 -11.56
N HIS A 23 1.13 10.83 -12.11
CA HIS A 23 1.41 9.49 -12.60
C HIS A 23 1.57 8.45 -11.48
N ARG A 24 1.73 8.87 -10.22
CA ARG A 24 1.76 7.96 -9.07
C ARG A 24 0.35 7.53 -8.71
N ASN A 25 -0.05 6.36 -9.19
CA ASN A 25 -1.40 5.80 -9.01
C ASN A 25 -1.41 4.32 -8.62
N ILE A 26 -0.25 3.66 -8.49
CA ILE A 26 -0.19 2.27 -8.04
C ILE A 26 -0.38 2.21 -6.52
N CYS A 27 -1.38 1.45 -6.08
CA CYS A 27 -1.63 1.11 -4.69
C CYS A 27 -1.33 -0.37 -4.47
N LEU A 28 -0.31 -0.66 -3.68
CA LEU A 28 0.06 -2.01 -3.33
C LEU A 28 -0.77 -2.50 -2.15
N ILE A 29 -1.38 -3.68 -2.26
CA ILE A 29 -2.27 -4.24 -1.23
C ILE A 29 -1.94 -5.71 -0.98
N PRO A 30 -1.64 -6.15 0.26
CA PRO A 30 -1.48 -7.56 0.56
C PRO A 30 -2.74 -8.37 0.24
N VAL A 31 -2.58 -9.59 -0.27
CA VAL A 31 -3.71 -10.50 -0.57
C VAL A 31 -4.53 -10.89 0.67
N SER A 32 -3.99 -10.67 1.88
CA SER A 32 -4.66 -10.87 3.16
C SER A 32 -5.52 -9.69 3.64
N ALA A 33 -5.49 -8.55 2.94
CA ALA A 33 -6.18 -7.34 3.35
C ALA A 33 -7.71 -7.50 3.30
N HIS A 34 -8.41 -6.70 4.12
CA HIS A 34 -9.88 -6.66 4.09
C HIS A 34 -10.38 -6.18 2.71
N GLY A 35 -11.50 -6.75 2.24
CA GLY A 35 -12.03 -6.47 0.90
C GLY A 35 -12.42 -5.00 0.64
N THR A 36 -12.55 -4.18 1.69
CA THR A 36 -12.78 -2.73 1.55
C THR A 36 -11.53 -1.99 1.06
N ASN A 37 -10.34 -2.52 1.28
CA ASN A 37 -9.08 -1.91 0.87
C ASN A 37 -8.98 -1.78 -0.66
N PRO A 38 -9.06 -2.88 -1.44
CA PRO A 38 -9.00 -2.78 -2.90
C PRO A 38 -10.18 -1.98 -3.47
N ALA A 39 -11.37 -2.08 -2.87
CA ALA A 39 -12.53 -1.29 -3.29
C ALA A 39 -12.29 0.22 -3.09
N SER A 40 -11.78 0.63 -1.93
CA SER A 40 -11.47 2.02 -1.61
C SER A 40 -10.37 2.59 -2.51
N ALA A 41 -9.34 1.80 -2.82
CA ALA A 41 -8.28 2.18 -3.75
C ALA A 41 -8.79 2.39 -5.18
N GLN A 42 -9.64 1.49 -5.68
CA GLN A 42 -10.27 1.66 -6.99
C GLN A 42 -11.18 2.89 -7.03
N MET A 43 -12.00 3.10 -5.98
CA MET A 43 -12.84 4.29 -5.85
C MET A 43 -12.01 5.59 -5.82
N ALA A 44 -10.82 5.56 -5.21
CA ALA A 44 -9.90 6.70 -5.16
C ALA A 44 -9.20 6.98 -6.50
N GLY A 45 -9.40 6.14 -7.53
CA GLY A 45 -8.77 6.27 -8.85
C GLY A 45 -7.36 5.66 -8.92
N MET A 46 -7.02 4.76 -8.01
CA MET A 46 -5.73 4.05 -7.98
C MET A 46 -5.83 2.70 -8.68
N GLN A 47 -4.72 2.26 -9.25
CA GLN A 47 -4.55 0.90 -9.77
C GLN A 47 -4.08 -0.01 -8.64
N VAL A 48 -4.86 -1.04 -8.35
CA VAL A 48 -4.57 -1.99 -7.28
C VAL A 48 -3.64 -3.08 -7.79
N GLU A 49 -2.52 -3.27 -7.09
CA GLU A 49 -1.54 -4.29 -7.38
C GLU A 49 -1.34 -5.18 -6.14
N PRO A 50 -1.69 -6.47 -6.21
CA PRO A 50 -1.61 -7.34 -5.05
C PRO A 50 -0.16 -7.69 -4.68
N ILE A 51 0.11 -7.81 -3.38
CA ILE A 51 1.37 -8.36 -2.84
C ILE A 51 1.07 -9.67 -2.12
N ASN A 52 1.90 -10.68 -2.34
CA ASN A 52 1.84 -11.94 -1.63
C ASN A 52 2.18 -11.79 -0.15
N VAL A 53 1.72 -12.77 0.64
CA VAL A 53 2.10 -12.94 2.03
C VAL A 53 2.81 -14.27 2.20
N ALA A 54 3.77 -14.31 3.12
CA ALA A 54 4.46 -15.53 3.52
C ALA A 54 3.54 -16.45 4.32
N ARG A 55 4.02 -17.68 4.61
CA ARG A 55 3.23 -18.71 5.30
C ARG A 55 2.88 -18.36 6.74
N ASP A 56 3.68 -17.50 7.38
CA ASP A 56 3.44 -16.96 8.72
C ASP A 56 2.44 -15.79 8.72
N GLY A 57 1.97 -15.37 7.54
CA GLY A 57 1.04 -14.26 7.36
C GLY A 57 1.71 -12.90 7.17
N SER A 58 3.04 -12.82 7.24
CA SER A 58 3.79 -11.58 7.01
C SER A 58 3.84 -11.19 5.53
N ILE A 59 4.15 -9.93 5.23
CA ILE A 59 4.35 -9.49 3.85
C ILE A 59 5.55 -10.20 3.21
N ASP A 60 5.39 -10.74 2.00
CA ASP A 60 6.50 -11.29 1.22
C ASP A 60 7.41 -10.16 0.71
N MET A 61 8.51 -9.94 1.43
CA MET A 61 9.48 -8.88 1.11
C MET A 61 10.14 -9.06 -0.26
N GLY A 62 10.29 -10.29 -0.74
CA GLY A 62 10.85 -10.56 -2.07
C GLY A 62 9.87 -10.13 -3.17
N HIS A 63 8.60 -10.49 -3.02
CA HIS A 63 7.56 -10.07 -3.95
C HIS A 63 7.28 -8.56 -3.88
N LEU A 64 7.31 -7.96 -2.67
CA LEU A 64 7.22 -6.52 -2.48
C LEU A 64 8.33 -5.79 -3.24
N SER A 65 9.58 -6.23 -3.08
CA SER A 65 10.73 -5.63 -3.76
C SER A 65 10.59 -5.71 -5.28
N ALA A 66 10.17 -6.85 -5.83
CA ALA A 66 9.93 -7.01 -7.26
C ALA A 66 8.81 -6.09 -7.78
N LYS A 67 7.74 -5.89 -6.99
CA LYS A 67 6.66 -4.93 -7.33
C LYS A 67 7.16 -3.50 -7.31
N ILE A 68 7.98 -3.13 -6.33
CA ILE A 68 8.58 -1.80 -6.23
C ILE A 68 9.56 -1.54 -7.37
N GLU A 69 10.37 -2.51 -7.77
CA GLU A 69 11.25 -2.39 -8.94
C GLU A 69 10.43 -2.16 -10.22
N LYS A 70 9.33 -2.91 -10.38
CA LYS A 70 8.43 -2.79 -11.54
C LYS A 70 7.66 -1.46 -11.59
N TYR A 71 7.19 -0.98 -10.44
CA TYR A 71 6.23 0.13 -10.37
C TYR A 71 6.78 1.40 -9.70
N GLY A 72 8.01 1.42 -9.21
CA GLY A 72 8.57 2.47 -8.34
C GLY A 72 8.28 3.91 -8.77
N PRO A 73 8.47 4.30 -10.04
CA PRO A 73 8.13 5.64 -10.51
C PRO A 73 6.63 5.97 -10.43
N GLN A 74 5.76 4.96 -10.53
CA GLN A 74 4.29 5.08 -10.48
C GLN A 74 3.72 4.71 -9.10
N LEU A 75 4.58 4.35 -8.13
CA LEU A 75 4.16 3.95 -6.80
C LEU A 75 3.54 5.14 -6.07
N SER A 76 2.28 5.00 -5.67
CA SER A 76 1.58 5.98 -4.85
C SER A 76 1.58 5.58 -3.38
N CYS A 77 1.15 4.36 -3.06
CA CYS A 77 1.11 3.92 -1.68
C CYS A 77 1.08 2.39 -1.51
N VAL A 78 1.28 1.97 -0.27
CA VAL A 78 0.90 0.64 0.22
C VAL A 78 -0.23 0.78 1.24
N MET A 79 -1.22 -0.11 1.18
CA MET A 79 -2.21 -0.27 2.24
C MET A 79 -1.83 -1.47 3.11
N ILE A 80 -1.59 -1.22 4.39
CA ILE A 80 -1.27 -2.25 5.39
C ILE A 80 -2.33 -2.25 6.49
N THR A 81 -2.53 -3.42 7.11
CA THR A 81 -3.32 -3.54 8.33
C THR A 81 -2.39 -4.03 9.42
N TYR A 82 -2.16 -3.19 10.42
CA TYR A 82 -1.28 -3.51 11.54
C TYR A 82 -1.96 -3.25 12.90
N PRO A 83 -1.96 -4.23 13.83
CA PRO A 83 -1.44 -5.60 13.68
C PRO A 83 -2.19 -6.37 12.58
N SER A 84 -1.55 -7.39 12.01
CA SER A 84 -2.13 -8.14 10.89
C SER A 84 -3.51 -8.70 11.26
N THR A 85 -4.31 -9.09 10.27
CA THR A 85 -5.63 -9.72 10.50
C THR A 85 -5.54 -11.00 11.35
N ASN A 86 -4.33 -11.57 11.51
CA ASN A 86 -4.02 -12.71 12.36
C ASN A 86 -3.52 -12.33 13.78
N GLY A 87 -3.46 -11.03 14.12
CA GLY A 87 -3.03 -10.54 15.44
C GLY A 87 -1.52 -10.63 15.68
N VAL A 88 -0.71 -10.80 14.64
CA VAL A 88 0.75 -10.93 14.72
C VAL A 88 1.42 -9.58 14.49
N PHE A 89 2.36 -9.22 15.36
CA PHE A 89 3.25 -8.08 15.18
C PHE A 89 4.35 -8.48 14.20
N GLU A 90 4.25 -8.03 12.95
CA GLU A 90 5.31 -8.23 11.96
C GLU A 90 6.55 -7.39 12.33
N GLU A 91 7.72 -8.04 12.40
CA GLU A 91 9.01 -7.37 12.60
C GLU A 91 9.41 -6.53 11.36
N THR A 92 8.88 -6.89 10.18
CA THR A 92 9.22 -6.30 8.89
C THR A 92 8.45 -5.02 8.58
N ILE A 93 7.49 -4.59 9.41
CA ILE A 93 6.62 -3.46 9.09
C ILE A 93 7.40 -2.15 8.93
N ALA A 94 8.47 -1.97 9.72
CA ALA A 94 9.35 -0.82 9.61
C ALA A 94 10.10 -0.83 8.28
N ASP A 95 10.61 -2.00 7.86
CA ASP A 95 11.32 -2.17 6.59
C ASP A 95 10.39 -1.92 5.39
N VAL A 96 9.14 -2.39 5.46
CA VAL A 96 8.11 -2.11 4.46
C VAL A 96 7.87 -0.60 4.34
N CYS A 97 7.67 0.09 5.47
CA CYS A 97 7.45 1.54 5.47
C CYS A 97 8.64 2.27 4.85
N GLN A 98 9.86 1.91 5.26
CA GLN A 98 11.08 2.53 4.75
C GLN A 98 11.22 2.32 3.25
N LEU A 99 11.04 1.09 2.77
CA LEU A 99 11.19 0.74 1.37
C LEU A 99 10.18 1.48 0.47
N ILE A 100 8.94 1.66 0.95
CA ILE A 100 7.92 2.43 0.24
C ILE A 100 8.28 3.92 0.18
N HIS A 101 8.74 4.50 1.29
CA HIS A 101 9.14 5.90 1.35
C HIS A 101 10.37 6.19 0.48
N ASP A 102 11.34 5.27 0.41
CA ASP A 102 12.54 5.40 -0.43
C ASP A 102 12.18 5.51 -1.93
N HIS A 103 11.03 4.98 -2.32
CA HIS A 103 10.52 5.02 -3.69
C HIS A 103 9.45 6.12 -3.90
N GLY A 104 9.27 7.00 -2.91
CA GLY A 104 8.35 8.14 -2.96
C GLY A 104 6.89 7.78 -2.75
N GLY A 105 6.57 6.54 -2.37
CA GLY A 105 5.22 6.14 -1.98
C GLY A 105 4.85 6.61 -0.57
N GLN A 106 3.58 6.50 -0.21
CA GLN A 106 3.05 6.76 1.13
C GLN A 106 2.54 5.46 1.77
N VAL A 107 2.44 5.43 3.10
CA VAL A 107 1.91 4.26 3.82
C VAL A 107 0.54 4.61 4.40
N SER A 108 -0.48 3.82 4.05
CA SER A 108 -1.82 3.92 4.62
C SER A 108 -2.06 2.73 5.55
N ASN A 109 -2.26 3.01 6.85
CA ASN A 109 -2.66 1.98 7.81
C ASN A 109 -4.20 1.97 7.96
N THR A 110 -4.79 0.78 7.92
CA THR A 110 -6.25 0.58 7.88
C THR A 110 -6.73 -0.49 8.84
#